data_AF-A0A1Y2GBR5-F1
#
_entry.id   AF-A0A1Y2GBR5-F1
#
_cell.length_a   1.000
_cell.length_b   1.000
_cell.length_c   1.000
_cell.angle_alpha   90.00
_cell.angle_beta   90.00
_cell.angle_gamma   90.00
#
_symmetry.space_group_name_H-M   'P 1'
#
loop_
_entity.id
_entity.type
_entity.pdbx_description
1 polymer ?
#
loop_
_entity_poly.entity_id
_entity_poly.type
_entity_poly.pdbx_seq_one_letter_code
_entity_poly.pdbx_strand_id
1 'polypeptide(L)'
;MIMNSLRLLSRNVQQIARSTAQVRHFQSTSLLLTGKVHDATDKNFQELITAKEPVLVDFHAEWCRPCHTLDPILRDAVKKSGTVTLVRVNVDDCPETSTQFQIASIPCVMVFKNGQPVDKFVGAYPKDVVNSFVQKHA
;
A
#
# COMPACT_ATOMS: atom_id res chain seq x y z
N MET A 1 -25.34 30.35 -57.54
CA MET A 1 -25.06 29.01 -58.10
C MET A 1 -23.60 28.69 -57.82
N ILE A 2 -23.37 28.01 -56.70
CA ILE A 2 -22.86 26.63 -56.57
C ILE A 2 -21.43 26.41 -57.09
N MET A 3 -20.58 25.94 -56.15
CA MET A 3 -19.43 25.04 -56.32
C MET A 3 -18.18 25.71 -56.92
N ASN A 4 -17.05 25.79 -56.22
CA ASN A 4 -16.27 24.62 -55.84
C ASN A 4 -15.29 25.00 -54.72
N SER A 5 -15.67 24.73 -53.47
CA SER A 5 -14.82 25.00 -52.31
C SER A 5 -13.85 23.83 -52.11
N LEU A 6 -12.57 24.11 -52.34
CA LEU A 6 -11.43 23.62 -51.57
C LEU A 6 -11.56 22.19 -51.02
N ARG A 7 -11.29 21.18 -51.87
CA ARG A 7 -10.84 19.84 -51.42
C ARG A 7 -9.41 19.89 -50.88
N LEU A 8 -9.14 20.75 -49.90
CA LEU A 8 -7.82 20.89 -49.29
C LEU A 8 -7.95 21.19 -47.80
N LEU A 9 -8.78 20.44 -47.07
CA LEU A 9 -8.66 20.38 -45.62
C LEU A 9 -8.93 18.96 -45.15
N SER A 10 -8.11 18.52 -44.19
CA SER A 10 -8.36 17.40 -43.26
C SER A 10 -7.86 15.99 -43.59
N ARG A 11 -6.66 15.82 -44.18
CA ARG A 11 -5.87 14.60 -43.87
C ARG A 11 -5.28 14.62 -42.45
N ASN A 12 -5.25 15.78 -41.79
CA ASN A 12 -4.71 15.93 -40.43
C ASN A 12 -5.75 15.84 -39.30
N VAL A 13 -7.05 15.70 -39.58
CA VAL A 13 -8.06 15.52 -38.51
C VAL A 13 -8.16 14.04 -38.09
N GLN A 14 -7.91 13.10 -39.01
CA GLN A 14 -8.01 11.66 -38.71
C GLN A 14 -6.80 11.08 -37.99
N GLN A 15 -5.66 11.80 -37.93
CA GLN A 15 -4.45 11.31 -37.28
C GLN A 15 -4.28 11.77 -35.82
N ILE A 16 -5.07 12.77 -35.38
CA ILE A 16 -5.10 13.23 -33.97
C ILE A 16 -5.97 12.30 -33.11
N ALA A 17 -6.90 11.54 -33.72
CA ALA A 17 -7.83 10.65 -33.02
C ALA A 17 -7.27 9.23 -32.71
N ARG A 18 -5.95 8.99 -32.86
CA ARG A 18 -5.34 7.65 -32.70
C ARG A 18 -4.27 7.56 -31.59
N SER A 19 -4.35 8.42 -30.58
CA SER A 19 -3.57 8.24 -29.35
C SER A 19 -4.44 8.44 -28.10
N THR A 20 -5.56 7.71 -28.03
CA THR A 20 -6.37 7.56 -26.81
C THR A 20 -6.28 6.14 -26.24
N ALA A 21 -5.46 5.26 -26.83
CA ALA A 21 -5.41 3.83 -26.51
C ALA A 21 -4.29 3.43 -25.53
N GLN A 22 -3.74 4.36 -24.73
CA GLN A 22 -2.76 4.02 -23.70
C GLN A 22 -2.93 4.82 -22.39
N VAL A 23 -4.16 5.14 -22.01
CA VAL A 23 -4.49 5.26 -20.57
C VAL A 23 -4.86 3.86 -20.08
N ARG A 24 -3.92 2.92 -20.21
CA ARG A 24 -4.03 1.63 -19.51
C ARG A 24 -3.60 1.89 -18.06
N HIS A 25 -4.62 2.11 -17.23
CA HIS A 25 -4.68 1.49 -15.91
C HIS A 25 -3.75 2.05 -14.80
N PHE A 26 -3.91 3.32 -14.43
CA PHE A 26 -3.41 3.87 -13.15
C PHE A 26 -4.48 3.79 -12.04
N GLN A 27 -5.31 2.75 -12.03
CA GLN A 27 -6.36 2.52 -11.02
C GLN A 27 -6.27 1.15 -10.35
N SER A 28 -5.22 0.36 -10.63
CA SER A 28 -5.25 -1.08 -10.29
C SER A 28 -4.76 -1.43 -8.89
N THR A 29 -3.82 -0.68 -8.30
CA THR A 29 -3.15 -1.13 -7.06
C THR A 29 -4.06 -1.08 -5.84
N SER A 30 -4.80 0.01 -5.60
CA SER A 30 -5.60 0.15 -4.38
C SER A 30 -6.72 -0.89 -4.22
N LEU A 31 -7.33 -1.39 -5.29
CA LEU A 31 -8.37 -2.44 -5.17
C LEU A 31 -7.75 -3.84 -4.96
N LEU A 32 -6.46 -4.01 -5.25
CA LEU A 32 -5.77 -5.30 -5.17
C LEU A 32 -5.14 -5.58 -3.80
N LEU A 33 -5.10 -4.61 -2.88
CA LEU A 33 -4.36 -4.70 -1.62
C LEU A 33 -5.25 -5.08 -0.43
N THR A 34 -6.56 -4.81 -0.48
CA THR A 34 -7.46 -4.97 0.67
C THR A 34 -7.50 -6.40 1.22
N GLY A 35 -7.23 -6.56 2.51
CA GLY A 35 -7.24 -7.86 3.20
C GLY A 35 -6.10 -8.81 2.80
N LYS A 36 -5.08 -8.30 2.08
CA LYS A 36 -3.88 -9.07 1.69
C LYS A 36 -2.67 -8.68 2.52
N VAL A 37 -1.69 -9.59 2.53
CA VAL A 37 -0.39 -9.37 3.16
C VAL A 37 0.63 -9.12 2.06
N HIS A 38 1.42 -8.07 2.21
CA HIS A 38 2.45 -7.67 1.27
C HIS A 38 3.79 -7.55 1.97
N ASP A 39 4.85 -8.11 1.40
CA ASP A 39 6.21 -7.84 1.85
C ASP A 39 6.74 -6.62 1.08
N ALA A 40 7.26 -5.65 1.81
CA ALA A 40 7.80 -4.43 1.25
C ALA A 40 9.29 -4.57 0.91
N THR A 41 9.73 -3.64 0.06
CA THR A 41 11.12 -3.32 -0.23
C THR A 41 11.27 -1.81 -0.09
N ASP A 42 12.49 -1.30 0.10
CA ASP A 42 12.73 0.15 0.14
C ASP A 42 12.17 0.89 -1.10
N LYS A 43 12.10 0.21 -2.25
CA LYS A 43 11.63 0.81 -3.51
C LYS A 43 10.12 0.97 -3.61
N ASN A 44 9.35 0.06 -3.01
CA ASN A 44 7.89 0.02 -3.15
C ASN A 44 7.13 0.47 -1.90
N PHE A 45 7.81 0.65 -0.77
CA PHE A 45 7.17 0.94 0.51
C PHE A 45 6.27 2.19 0.44
N GLN A 46 6.75 3.27 -0.19
CA GLN A 46 6.00 4.53 -0.30
C GLN A 46 4.68 4.36 -1.07
N GLU A 47 4.67 3.55 -2.13
CA GLU A 47 3.45 3.26 -2.88
C GLU A 47 2.47 2.48 -2.00
N LEU A 48 2.95 1.45 -1.29
CA LEU A 48 2.13 0.60 -0.44
C LEU A 48 1.40 1.39 0.65
N ILE A 49 2.09 2.30 1.35
CA ILE A 49 1.47 3.08 2.44
C ILE A 49 0.53 4.20 1.95
N THR A 50 0.55 4.52 0.66
CA THR A 50 -0.36 5.50 0.04
C THR A 50 -1.67 4.89 -0.45
N ALA A 51 -1.92 3.60 -0.17
CA ALA A 51 -3.18 2.94 -0.46
C ALA A 51 -4.37 3.70 0.15
N LYS A 52 -5.54 3.56 -0.49
CA LYS A 52 -6.77 4.26 -0.10
C LYS A 52 -7.28 3.76 1.26
N GLU A 53 -7.18 2.45 1.46
CA GLU A 53 -7.51 1.80 2.71
C GLU A 53 -6.38 1.96 3.75
N PRO A 54 -6.70 1.88 5.05
CA PRO A 54 -5.70 1.90 6.10
C PRO A 54 -4.67 0.79 5.94
N VAL A 55 -3.39 1.13 6.08
CA VAL A 55 -2.27 0.20 5.93
C VAL A 55 -1.62 -0.03 7.29
N LEU A 56 -1.65 -1.27 7.75
CA LEU A 56 -0.94 -1.72 8.93
C LEU A 56 0.45 -2.19 8.49
N VAL A 57 1.51 -1.56 8.99
CA VAL A 57 2.91 -1.93 8.68
C VAL A 57 3.51 -2.62 9.89
N ASP A 58 4.00 -3.85 9.71
CA ASP A 58 4.75 -4.63 10.71
C ASP A 58 6.25 -4.61 10.37
N PHE A 59 7.02 -3.86 11.15
CA PHE A 59 8.48 -3.88 11.10
C PHE A 59 9.01 -5.04 11.93
N HIS A 60 9.61 -6.02 11.27
CA HIS A 60 10.05 -7.30 11.85
C HIS A 60 11.46 -7.68 11.38
N ALA A 61 11.95 -8.84 11.86
CA ALA A 61 13.13 -9.52 11.34
C ALA A 61 12.99 -11.04 11.54
N GLU A 62 13.72 -11.84 10.75
CA GLU A 62 13.66 -13.30 10.83
C GLU A 62 14.24 -13.86 12.15
N TRP A 63 15.21 -13.16 12.74
CA TRP A 63 15.82 -13.52 14.02
C TRP A 63 15.00 -13.07 15.24
N CYS A 64 13.88 -12.37 15.03
CA CYS A 64 13.04 -11.81 16.10
C CYS A 64 11.98 -12.80 16.58
N ARG A 65 12.24 -13.50 17.69
CA ARG A 65 11.28 -14.45 18.28
C ARG A 65 9.91 -13.85 18.65
N PRO A 66 9.80 -12.66 19.27
CA PRO A 66 8.51 -12.03 19.53
C PRO A 66 7.73 -11.70 18.25
N CYS A 67 8.42 -11.37 17.15
CA CYS A 67 7.79 -11.08 15.86
C CYS A 67 7.07 -12.31 15.30
N HIS A 68 7.67 -13.50 15.41
CA HIS A 68 7.03 -14.78 15.01
C HIS A 68 5.73 -15.07 15.77
N THR A 69 5.58 -14.58 16.99
CA THR A 69 4.33 -14.71 17.76
C THR A 69 3.28 -13.71 17.29
N LEU A 70 3.71 -12.50 16.93
CA LEU A 70 2.82 -11.40 16.55
C LEU A 70 2.29 -11.53 15.11
N ASP A 71 3.10 -11.97 14.15
CA ASP A 71 2.74 -12.10 12.73
C ASP A 71 1.42 -12.86 12.50
N PRO A 72 1.20 -14.08 13.03
CA PRO A 72 -0.06 -14.79 12.81
C PRO A 72 -1.28 -14.08 13.43
N ILE A 73 -1.07 -13.31 14.49
CA ILE A 73 -2.13 -12.52 15.14
C ILE A 73 -2.52 -11.34 14.25
N LEU A 74 -1.55 -10.62 13.70
CA LEU A 74 -1.78 -9.51 12.77
C LEU A 74 -2.51 -9.98 11.52
N ARG A 75 -2.08 -11.10 10.93
CA ARG A 75 -2.73 -11.69 9.75
C ARG A 75 -4.18 -12.06 10.01
N ASP A 76 -4.48 -12.68 11.16
CA ASP A 76 -5.85 -13.03 11.55
C ASP A 76 -6.71 -11.79 11.77
N ALA A 77 -6.18 -10.77 12.46
CA ALA A 77 -6.89 -9.52 12.73
C ALA A 77 -7.24 -8.75 11.44
N VAL A 78 -6.27 -8.62 10.53
CA VAL A 78 -6.45 -7.95 9.23
C VAL A 78 -7.44 -8.72 8.35
N LYS A 79 -7.33 -10.05 8.30
CA LYS A 79 -8.29 -10.91 7.59
C LYS A 79 -9.71 -10.74 8.10
N LYS A 80 -9.90 -10.62 9.42
CA LYS A 80 -11.22 -10.42 10.04
C LYS A 80 -11.81 -9.04 9.79
N SER A 81 -10.97 -8.01 9.79
CA SER A 81 -11.39 -6.65 9.45
C SER A 81 -11.86 -6.58 7.99
N GLY A 82 -11.09 -7.16 7.06
CA GLY A 82 -11.40 -7.14 5.63
C GLY A 82 -11.30 -5.76 4.95
N THR A 83 -10.92 -4.72 5.70
CA THR A 83 -10.81 -3.32 5.23
C THR A 83 -9.44 -2.73 5.47
N VAL A 84 -8.55 -3.43 6.16
CA VAL A 84 -7.15 -3.05 6.41
C VAL A 84 -6.24 -3.91 5.53
N THR A 85 -5.12 -3.35 5.11
CA THR A 85 -4.04 -4.05 4.40
C THR A 85 -2.87 -4.26 5.35
N LEU A 86 -2.24 -5.46 5.35
CA LEU A 86 -1.01 -5.71 6.11
C LEU A 86 0.19 -5.60 5.17
N VAL A 87 1.15 -4.75 5.53
CA VAL A 87 2.46 -4.65 4.89
C VAL A 87 3.51 -5.07 5.92
N ARG A 88 4.45 -5.92 5.51
CA ARG A 88 5.54 -6.41 6.34
C ARG A 88 6.84 -5.81 5.83
N VAL A 89 7.64 -5.29 6.75
CA VAL A 89 8.94 -4.69 6.46
C VAL A 89 9.97 -5.47 7.25
N ASN A 90 10.80 -6.25 6.58
CA ASN A 90 11.99 -6.81 7.21
C ASN A 90 13.03 -5.70 7.34
N VAL A 91 13.44 -5.38 8.57
CA VAL A 91 14.38 -4.29 8.83
C VAL A 91 15.78 -4.54 8.30
N ASP A 92 16.16 -5.81 8.10
CA ASP A 92 17.45 -6.18 7.50
C ASP A 92 17.46 -5.95 5.98
N ASP A 93 16.32 -6.17 5.32
CA ASP A 93 16.17 -6.04 3.87
C ASP A 93 15.77 -4.61 3.44
N CYS A 94 15.20 -3.83 4.37
CA CYS A 94 14.72 -2.47 4.15
C CYS A 94 15.37 -1.45 5.12
N PRO A 95 16.70 -1.28 5.10
CA PRO A 95 17.41 -0.40 6.03
C PRO A 95 17.08 1.09 5.81
N GLU A 96 16.79 1.52 4.57
CA GLU A 96 16.44 2.91 4.29
C GLU A 96 15.08 3.26 4.90
N THR A 97 14.07 2.42 4.66
CA THR A 97 12.73 2.56 5.24
C THR A 97 12.80 2.52 6.77
N SER A 98 13.54 1.55 7.33
CA SER A 98 13.68 1.40 8.78
C SER A 98 14.33 2.63 9.43
N THR A 99 15.33 3.22 8.77
CA THR A 99 15.97 4.46 9.22
C THR A 99 15.03 5.66 9.12
N GLN A 100 14.32 5.79 8.00
CA GLN A 100 13.36 6.88 7.76
C GLN A 100 12.28 6.94 8.86
N PHE A 101 11.77 5.78 9.28
CA PHE A 101 10.74 5.69 10.33
C PHE A 101 11.31 5.51 11.74
N GLN A 102 12.63 5.64 11.91
CA GLN A 102 13.33 5.60 13.19
C GLN A 102 13.01 4.33 14.00
N ILE A 103 13.02 3.18 13.32
CA ILE A 103 12.74 1.88 13.93
C ILE A 103 13.91 1.47 14.83
N ALA A 104 13.76 1.75 16.13
CA ALA A 104 14.77 1.43 17.14
C ALA A 104 14.55 0.05 17.80
N SER A 105 13.37 -0.54 17.66
CA SER A 105 13.02 -1.82 18.26
C SER A 105 11.94 -2.53 17.46
N ILE A 106 11.98 -3.86 17.45
CA ILE A 106 11.02 -4.71 16.76
C ILE A 106 10.42 -5.76 17.72
N PRO A 107 9.17 -6.21 17.49
CA PRO A 107 8.27 -5.74 16.43
C PRO A 107 7.78 -4.31 16.69
N CYS A 108 7.68 -3.51 15.64
CA CYS A 108 7.02 -2.20 15.68
C CYS A 108 5.91 -2.21 14.65
N VAL A 109 4.69 -1.88 15.06
CA VAL A 109 3.54 -1.85 14.18
C VAL A 109 3.04 -0.42 14.07
N MET A 110 2.89 0.08 12.85
CA MET A 110 2.39 1.43 12.55
C MET A 110 1.17 1.37 11.65
N VAL A 111 0.25 2.31 11.81
CA VAL A 111 -0.91 2.49 10.93
C VAL A 111 -0.67 3.70 10.06
N PHE A 112 -0.83 3.54 8.76
CA PHE A 112 -0.76 4.59 7.77
C PHE A 112 -2.13 4.85 7.15
N LYS A 113 -2.43 6.12 6.91
CA LYS A 113 -3.57 6.57 6.11
C LYS A 113 -3.09 7.63 5.13
N ASN A 114 -3.29 7.42 3.83
CA ASN A 114 -2.80 8.31 2.78
C ASN A 114 -1.29 8.63 2.91
N GLY A 115 -0.48 7.61 3.21
CA GLY A 115 0.97 7.76 3.39
C GLY A 115 1.42 8.42 4.69
N GLN A 116 0.51 8.79 5.60
CA GLN A 116 0.85 9.42 6.87
C GLN A 116 0.69 8.44 8.04
N PRO A 117 1.66 8.33 8.95
CA PRO A 117 1.50 7.52 10.16
C PRO A 117 0.50 8.19 11.12
N VAL A 118 -0.50 7.43 11.58
CA VAL A 118 -1.60 7.95 12.43
C VAL A 118 -1.69 7.27 13.81
N ASP A 119 -1.08 6.09 13.96
CA ASP A 119 -1.05 5.35 15.23
C ASP A 119 0.08 4.32 15.20
N LYS A 120 0.57 3.88 16.37
CA LYS A 120 1.60 2.83 16.45
C LYS A 120 1.63 2.13 17.80
N PHE A 121 2.21 0.94 17.81
CA PHE A 121 2.66 0.28 19.02
C PHE A 121 4.01 -0.42 18.81
N VAL A 122 4.68 -0.74 19.91
CA VAL A 122 5.96 -1.47 19.91
C VAL A 122 5.85 -2.65 20.86
N GLY A 123 6.37 -3.80 20.43
CA GLY A 123 6.34 -5.06 21.17
C GLY A 123 5.22 -6.00 20.71
N ALA A 124 5.31 -7.25 21.16
CA ALA A 124 4.29 -8.26 20.89
C ALA A 124 3.16 -8.16 21.92
N TYR A 125 1.92 -7.98 21.45
CA TYR A 125 0.73 -7.92 22.29
C TYR A 125 -0.17 -9.15 22.15
N PRO A 126 -0.99 -9.46 23.17
CA PRO A 126 -2.01 -10.50 23.07
C PRO A 126 -3.03 -10.23 21.96
N LYS A 127 -3.64 -11.31 21.48
CA LYS A 127 -4.61 -11.30 20.37
C LYS A 127 -5.72 -10.27 20.52
N ASP A 128 -6.30 -10.13 21.72
CA ASP A 128 -7.43 -9.22 21.94
C ASP A 128 -7.02 -7.76 21.77
N VAL A 129 -5.83 -7.39 22.25
CA VAL A 129 -5.27 -6.04 22.10
C VAL A 129 -5.00 -5.73 20.63
N VAL A 130 -4.43 -6.68 19.88
CA VAL A 130 -4.18 -6.52 18.44
C VAL A 130 -5.50 -6.40 17.66
N ASN A 131 -6.50 -7.21 17.96
CA ASN A 131 -7.81 -7.13 17.31
C ASN A 131 -8.48 -5.77 17.57
N SER A 132 -8.46 -5.28 18.82
CA SER A 132 -9.00 -3.96 19.15
C SER A 132 -8.24 -2.84 18.43
N PHE A 133 -6.91 -2.96 18.34
CA PHE A 133 -6.08 -2.00 17.62
C PHE A 133 -6.41 -1.95 16.13
N VAL A 134 -6.51 -3.10 15.46
CA VAL A 134 -6.90 -3.15 14.04
C VAL A 134 -8.32 -2.64 13.83
N GLN A 135 -9.27 -3.03 14.68
CA GLN A 135 -10.68 -2.62 14.56
C GLN A 135 -10.88 -1.11 14.73
N LYS A 136 -10.06 -0.45 15.55
CA LYS A 136 -10.07 1.02 15.70
C LYS A 136 -9.79 1.75 14.38
N HIS A 137 -9.04 1.10 13.48
CA HIS A 137 -8.56 1.70 12.24
C HIS A 137 -9.23 1.17 10.98
N ALA A 138 -9.99 0.07 11.09
CA ALA A 138 -10.72 -0.60 10.02
C ALA A 138 -11.83 0.24 9.39
#